data_AF-A0A954BKY0-F1
#
_entry.id   AF-A0A954BKY0-F1
#
_cell.length_a   1.000
_cell.length_b   1.000
_cell.length_c   1.000
_cell.angle_alpha   90.00
_cell.angle_beta   90.00
_cell.angle_gamma   90.00
#
_symmetry.space_group_name_H-M   'P 1'
#
loop_
_entity.id
_entity.type
_entity.pdbx_description
1 polymer ?
#
loop_
_entity_poly.entity_id
_entity_poly.type
_entity_poly.pdbx_seq_one_letter_code
_entity_poly.pdbx_strand_id
1 'polypeptide(L)'
;MRPILTLATACLILGACTTSSEPKARGAEKFADDPRLGAEVNRICFASSIDSFGSTTRDTFTVREGRDHYLVEVFPGCSPLEHALTIGMEARTGCLTRGDRVIVSDSIMPDSSDSPFSVQRCTVNAIYDWTPDAEEEVAEDAGDEEAAPAEDSEAADTDS
;
A
#
# COMPACT_ATOMS: atom_id res chain seq x y z
N MET A 1 51.00 1.54 -59.19
CA MET A 1 50.93 2.81 -58.42
C MET A 1 49.63 2.81 -57.62
N ARG A 2 49.74 2.88 -56.30
CA ARG A 2 48.69 3.24 -55.32
C ARG A 2 49.18 4.58 -54.70
N PRO A 3 48.33 5.52 -54.22
CA PRO A 3 47.44 5.22 -53.09
C PRO A 3 46.17 6.10 -52.82
N ILE A 4 45.26 5.54 -52.00
CA ILE A 4 44.60 6.10 -50.78
C ILE A 4 43.59 7.25 -50.95
N LEU A 5 42.28 7.05 -50.69
CA LEU A 5 41.54 6.99 -49.40
C LEU A 5 41.09 8.38 -48.91
N THR A 6 39.79 8.59 -48.73
CA THR A 6 39.27 9.47 -47.66
C THR A 6 37.85 9.04 -47.30
N LEU A 7 37.78 8.42 -46.13
CA LEU A 7 36.60 8.02 -45.37
C LEU A 7 36.00 9.29 -44.75
N ALA A 8 34.72 9.59 -44.99
CA ALA A 8 34.00 10.64 -44.26
C ALA A 8 32.81 10.01 -43.53
N THR A 9 33.11 9.31 -42.44
CA THR A 9 32.10 8.79 -41.51
C THR A 9 31.83 9.85 -40.45
N ALA A 10 30.76 10.62 -40.66
CA ALA A 10 30.24 11.55 -39.66
C ALA A 10 29.37 10.76 -38.67
N CYS A 11 29.92 10.42 -37.50
CA CYS A 11 29.14 9.92 -36.37
C CYS A 11 28.38 11.07 -35.72
N LEU A 12 27.08 11.20 -36.06
CA LEU A 12 26.12 12.00 -35.32
C LEU A 12 25.79 11.28 -34.00
N ILE A 13 26.39 11.75 -32.90
CA ILE A 13 26.06 11.28 -31.56
C ILE A 13 24.85 12.08 -31.06
N LEU A 14 23.65 11.57 -31.35
CA LEU A 14 22.42 12.06 -30.74
C LEU A 14 22.38 11.53 -29.29
N GLY A 15 22.64 12.40 -28.33
CA GLY A 15 22.44 12.11 -26.91
C GLY A 15 20.96 11.86 -26.63
N ALA A 16 20.59 10.60 -26.47
CA ALA A 16 19.27 10.23 -25.99
C ALA A 16 19.16 10.63 -24.52
N CYS A 17 18.34 11.64 -24.21
CA CYS A 17 17.87 11.87 -22.85
C CYS A 17 16.96 10.70 -22.46
N THR A 18 17.51 9.69 -21.80
CA THR A 18 16.69 8.64 -21.20
C THR A 18 16.04 9.25 -19.96
N THR A 19 14.77 9.62 -20.06
CA THR A 19 14.00 9.89 -18.84
C THR A 19 13.85 8.56 -18.11
N SER A 20 14.66 8.37 -17.07
CA SER A 20 14.53 7.23 -16.18
C SER A 20 13.31 7.51 -15.32
N SER A 21 12.13 7.06 -15.75
CA SER A 21 10.97 7.03 -14.86
C SER A 21 11.23 5.91 -13.86
N GLU A 22 11.54 6.27 -12.62
CA GLU A 22 11.66 5.29 -11.53
C GLU A 22 10.35 4.47 -11.43
N PRO A 23 10.43 3.16 -11.20
CA PRO A 23 9.24 2.34 -11.01
C PRO A 23 8.42 2.89 -9.83
N LYS A 24 7.18 3.32 -10.09
CA LYS A 24 6.28 3.74 -9.02
C LYS A 24 5.93 2.52 -8.15
N ALA A 25 6.11 2.64 -6.84
CA ALA A 25 5.79 1.60 -5.86
C ALA A 25 4.33 1.09 -6.03
N ARG A 26 4.13 -0.22 -5.87
CA ARG A 26 2.85 -0.90 -6.08
C ARG A 26 2.42 -1.71 -4.86
N GLY A 27 1.12 -1.96 -4.74
CA GLY A 27 0.58 -2.77 -3.65
C GLY A 27 0.97 -2.25 -2.27
N ALA A 28 1.35 -3.18 -1.39
CA ALA A 28 1.80 -2.87 -0.03
C ALA A 28 3.13 -2.09 0.03
N GLU A 29 3.98 -2.12 -1.02
CA GLU A 29 5.25 -1.37 -1.02
C GLU A 29 5.04 0.15 -0.88
N LYS A 30 3.85 0.66 -1.23
CA LYS A 30 3.49 2.07 -1.03
C LYS A 30 3.38 2.46 0.44
N PHE A 31 3.17 1.47 1.30
CA PHE A 31 2.95 1.61 2.73
C PHE A 31 4.16 1.07 3.51
N ALA A 32 5.30 0.82 2.86
CA ALA A 32 6.48 0.23 3.50
C ALA A 32 7.01 1.06 4.68
N ASP A 33 6.84 2.39 4.61
CA ASP A 33 7.22 3.33 5.66
C ASP A 33 6.01 3.78 6.53
N ASP A 34 4.82 3.20 6.31
CA ASP A 34 3.60 3.54 7.05
C ASP A 34 3.55 2.73 8.36
N PRO A 35 3.49 3.38 9.54
CA PRO A 35 3.46 2.68 10.83
C PRO A 35 2.19 1.82 11.01
N ARG A 36 1.15 2.06 10.21
CA ARG A 36 -0.09 1.27 10.23
C ARG A 36 0.08 -0.09 9.56
N LEU A 37 1.09 -0.27 8.69
CA LEU A 37 1.32 -1.53 7.98
C LEU A 37 1.99 -2.56 8.91
N GLY A 38 1.29 -3.66 9.16
CA GLY A 38 1.78 -4.77 9.97
C GLY A 38 2.36 -5.94 9.16
N ALA A 39 2.45 -7.10 9.81
CA ALA A 39 2.98 -8.32 9.22
C ALA A 39 2.04 -8.92 8.16
N GLU A 40 2.60 -9.67 7.20
CA GLU A 40 1.78 -10.46 6.26
C GLU A 40 1.07 -11.60 7.00
N VAL A 41 -0.24 -11.73 6.76
CA VAL A 41 -1.08 -12.81 7.28
C VAL A 41 -1.60 -13.70 6.16
N ASN A 42 -1.87 -14.96 6.50
CA ASN A 42 -2.23 -15.95 5.49
C ASN A 42 -3.72 -15.93 5.08
N ARG A 43 -4.58 -15.37 5.94
CA ARG A 43 -6.04 -15.53 5.84
C ARG A 43 -6.79 -14.55 6.72
N ILE A 44 -7.94 -14.09 6.26
CA ILE A 44 -8.99 -13.45 7.05
C ILE A 44 -10.24 -14.33 6.99
N CYS A 45 -10.92 -14.58 8.10
CA CYS A 45 -12.15 -15.37 8.12
C CYS A 45 -13.34 -14.50 8.48
N PHE A 46 -14.22 -14.26 7.51
CA PHE A 46 -15.44 -13.48 7.72
C PHE A 46 -16.57 -14.38 8.21
N ALA A 47 -17.39 -13.87 9.12
CA ALA A 47 -18.56 -14.62 9.61
C ALA A 47 -19.58 -14.89 8.50
N SER A 48 -19.74 -13.95 7.57
CA SER A 48 -20.68 -14.06 6.44
C SER A 48 -20.15 -13.44 5.15
N SER A 49 -19.65 -12.21 5.23
CA SER A 49 -19.19 -11.41 4.09
C SER A 49 -18.29 -10.28 4.60
N ILE A 50 -17.62 -9.59 3.68
CA ILE A 50 -16.97 -8.31 3.98
C ILE A 50 -18.09 -7.30 4.31
N ASP A 51 -18.18 -6.89 5.57
CA ASP A 51 -19.19 -5.92 6.05
C ASP A 51 -18.65 -4.48 6.05
N SER A 52 -17.32 -4.31 6.00
CA SER A 52 -16.68 -3.00 6.05
C SER A 52 -15.35 -3.02 5.30
N PHE A 53 -15.19 -2.06 4.40
CA PHE A 53 -13.95 -1.81 3.66
C PHE A 53 -13.68 -0.30 3.55
N GLY A 54 -12.44 0.06 3.25
CA GLY A 54 -12.00 1.47 3.16
C GLY A 54 -10.64 1.61 2.47
N SER A 55 -10.09 2.83 2.51
CA SER A 55 -8.75 3.17 2.00
C SER A 55 -8.40 2.50 0.68
N THR A 56 -9.27 2.66 -0.31
CA THR A 56 -9.15 1.98 -1.60
C THR A 56 -8.16 2.69 -2.51
N THR A 57 -7.27 1.91 -3.12
CA THR A 57 -6.37 2.35 -4.18
C THR A 57 -6.55 1.47 -5.42
N ARG A 58 -5.65 1.56 -6.40
CA ARG A 58 -5.72 0.76 -7.64
C ARG A 58 -5.47 -0.73 -7.43
N ASP A 59 -4.81 -1.10 -6.34
CA ASP A 59 -4.32 -2.45 -6.06
C ASP A 59 -4.38 -2.82 -4.56
N THR A 60 -4.86 -1.93 -3.71
CA THR A 60 -5.04 -2.21 -2.28
C THR A 60 -6.37 -1.69 -1.76
N PHE A 61 -6.87 -2.29 -0.68
CA PHE A 61 -8.00 -1.78 0.11
C PHE A 61 -7.89 -2.33 1.53
N THR A 62 -8.47 -1.63 2.50
CA THR A 62 -8.54 -2.12 3.89
C THR A 62 -9.87 -2.80 4.15
N VAL A 63 -9.87 -3.81 5.01
CA VAL A 63 -11.08 -4.50 5.51
C VAL A 63 -11.03 -4.63 7.01
N ARG A 64 -12.21 -4.76 7.62
CA ARG A 64 -12.37 -5.06 9.05
C ARG A 64 -13.01 -6.43 9.22
N GLU A 65 -12.51 -7.20 10.17
CA GLU A 65 -13.18 -8.38 10.70
C GLU A 65 -13.24 -8.25 12.24
N GLY A 66 -14.45 -8.14 12.78
CA GLY A 66 -14.62 -7.83 14.20
C GLY A 66 -13.92 -6.51 14.58
N ARG A 67 -12.85 -6.62 15.38
CA ARG A 67 -12.01 -5.50 15.83
C ARG A 67 -10.71 -5.39 15.03
N ASP A 68 -10.34 -6.41 14.29
CA ASP A 68 -9.07 -6.49 13.59
C ASP A 68 -9.20 -5.83 12.22
N HIS A 69 -8.15 -5.18 11.75
CA HIS A 69 -8.11 -4.53 10.44
C HIS A 69 -6.97 -5.11 9.62
N TYR A 70 -7.19 -5.14 8.31
CA TYR A 70 -6.25 -5.73 7.37
C TYR A 70 -6.14 -4.89 6.12
N LEU A 71 -4.93 -4.81 5.56
CA LEU A 71 -4.68 -4.31 4.22
C LEU A 71 -4.66 -5.51 3.26
N VAL A 72 -5.56 -5.50 2.28
CA VAL A 72 -5.62 -6.52 1.24
C VAL A 72 -5.03 -5.94 -0.04
N GLU A 73 -4.04 -6.63 -0.57
CA GLU A 73 -3.46 -6.35 -1.88
C GLU A 73 -4.05 -7.29 -2.94
N VAL A 74 -4.41 -6.74 -4.09
CA VAL A 74 -4.87 -7.51 -5.25
C VAL A 74 -3.88 -7.42 -6.40
N PHE A 75 -3.92 -8.40 -7.30
CA PHE A 75 -3.15 -8.31 -8.53
C PHE A 75 -3.56 -7.07 -9.36
N PRO A 76 -2.60 -6.42 -10.05
CA PRO A 76 -2.89 -5.26 -10.88
C PRO A 76 -3.95 -5.55 -11.95
N GLY A 77 -4.72 -4.51 -12.30
CA GLY A 77 -5.77 -4.61 -13.34
C GLY A 77 -7.20 -4.65 -12.80
N CYS A 78 -7.39 -4.49 -11.50
CA CYS A 78 -8.69 -4.29 -10.86
C CYS A 78 -9.11 -2.82 -11.00
N SER A 79 -9.66 -2.42 -12.14
CA SER A 79 -10.00 -1.02 -12.44
C SER A 79 -11.03 -0.38 -11.50
N PRO A 80 -12.12 -1.05 -11.07
CA PRO A 80 -13.12 -0.39 -10.24
C PRO A 80 -12.67 -0.22 -8.78
N LEU A 81 -11.51 -0.76 -8.37
CA LEU A 81 -11.10 -0.77 -6.96
C LEU A 81 -10.90 0.63 -6.39
N GLU A 82 -10.25 1.51 -7.14
CA GLU A 82 -9.92 2.87 -6.69
C GLU A 82 -11.19 3.70 -6.34
N HIS A 83 -12.33 3.33 -6.93
CA HIS A 83 -13.62 3.98 -6.74
C HIS A 83 -14.70 3.00 -6.29
N ALA A 84 -14.29 1.92 -5.60
CA ALA A 84 -15.20 0.86 -5.23
C ALA A 84 -16.32 1.39 -4.30
N LEU A 85 -17.56 1.13 -4.69
CA LEU A 85 -18.75 1.34 -3.88
C LEU A 85 -19.23 0.03 -3.23
N THR A 86 -18.87 -1.12 -3.82
CA THR A 86 -19.14 -2.44 -3.25
C THR A 86 -17.94 -3.36 -3.41
N ILE A 87 -17.66 -4.15 -2.37
CA ILE A 87 -16.66 -5.22 -2.38
C ILE A 87 -17.28 -6.46 -1.72
N GLY A 88 -17.35 -7.55 -2.48
CA GLY A 88 -17.75 -8.86 -2.00
C GLY A 88 -16.62 -9.86 -2.13
N MET A 89 -16.68 -10.97 -1.38
CA MET A 89 -15.72 -12.06 -1.51
C MET A 89 -16.35 -13.26 -2.23
N GLU A 90 -15.60 -13.86 -3.14
CA GLU A 90 -15.93 -15.12 -3.79
C GLU A 90 -15.03 -16.22 -3.21
N ALA A 91 -15.19 -16.49 -1.91
CA ALA A 91 -14.45 -17.55 -1.22
C ALA A 91 -15.35 -18.72 -0.86
N ARG A 92 -14.86 -19.95 -1.03
CA ARG A 92 -15.66 -21.17 -0.79
C ARG A 92 -15.88 -21.48 0.68
N THR A 93 -15.03 -20.95 1.56
CA THR A 93 -14.92 -21.35 2.97
C THR A 93 -15.27 -20.23 3.95
N GLY A 94 -15.75 -19.08 3.46
CA GLY A 94 -15.96 -17.88 4.28
C GLY A 94 -14.67 -17.15 4.68
N CYS A 95 -13.51 -17.71 4.34
CA CYS A 95 -12.22 -17.07 4.59
C CYS A 95 -11.57 -16.61 3.29
N LEU A 96 -11.06 -15.39 3.28
CA LEU A 96 -10.29 -14.79 2.20
C LEU A 96 -8.81 -15.16 2.35
N THR A 97 -8.22 -15.72 1.31
CA THR A 97 -6.80 -16.10 1.24
C THR A 97 -6.16 -15.61 -0.05
N ARG A 98 -4.83 -15.66 -0.12
CA ARG A 98 -4.09 -15.45 -1.36
C ARG A 98 -4.62 -16.36 -2.48
N GLY A 99 -4.94 -15.77 -3.63
CA GLY A 99 -5.48 -16.46 -4.80
C GLY A 99 -7.01 -16.53 -4.86
N ASP A 100 -7.71 -16.21 -3.76
CA ASP A 100 -9.17 -16.04 -3.80
C ASP A 100 -9.54 -14.77 -4.58
N ARG A 101 -10.82 -14.66 -4.96
CA ARG A 101 -11.32 -13.51 -5.72
C ARG A 101 -12.22 -12.64 -4.87
N VAL A 102 -12.08 -11.34 -5.03
CA VAL A 102 -13.04 -10.35 -4.59
C VAL A 102 -13.80 -9.79 -5.79
N ILE A 103 -15.10 -9.58 -5.63
CA ILE A 103 -15.97 -8.96 -6.63
C ILE A 103 -16.08 -7.49 -6.24
N VAL A 104 -15.56 -6.62 -7.10
CA VAL A 104 -15.48 -5.18 -6.85
C VAL A 104 -16.36 -4.46 -7.84
N SER A 105 -17.15 -3.50 -7.38
CA SER A 105 -17.89 -2.60 -8.25
C SER A 105 -17.83 -1.15 -7.83
N ASP A 106 -17.77 -0.27 -8.82
CA ASP A 106 -17.89 1.19 -8.69
C ASP A 106 -19.35 1.68 -8.74
N SER A 107 -20.33 0.76 -8.75
CA SER A 107 -21.77 1.03 -8.69
C SER A 107 -22.42 0.31 -7.51
N ILE A 108 -23.44 0.93 -6.91
CA ILE A 108 -24.24 0.35 -5.82
C ILE A 108 -25.23 -0.69 -6.35
N MET A 109 -25.74 -0.47 -7.56
CA MET A 109 -26.70 -1.34 -8.23
C MET A 109 -26.22 -1.58 -9.67
N PRO A 110 -25.28 -2.52 -9.86
CA PRO A 110 -24.78 -2.82 -11.19
C PRO A 110 -25.91 -3.38 -12.06
N ASP A 111 -26.07 -2.83 -13.26
CA ASP A 111 -27.05 -3.25 -14.25
C ASP A 111 -26.39 -3.57 -15.61
N SER A 112 -27.17 -4.15 -16.52
CA SER A 112 -26.66 -4.59 -17.84
C SER A 112 -26.18 -3.45 -18.76
N SER A 113 -26.49 -2.20 -18.44
CA SER A 113 -26.07 -1.01 -19.19
C SER A 113 -24.74 -0.43 -18.70
N ASP A 114 -24.24 -0.89 -17.55
CA ASP A 114 -22.95 -0.46 -17.03
C ASP A 114 -21.78 -0.89 -17.93
N SER A 115 -20.66 -0.16 -17.81
CA SER A 115 -19.41 -0.52 -18.47
C SER A 115 -19.00 -1.95 -18.09
N PRO A 116 -18.44 -2.76 -19.00
CA PRO A 116 -17.92 -4.10 -18.66
C PRO A 116 -16.77 -4.07 -17.64
N PHE A 117 -16.25 -2.88 -17.32
CA PHE A 117 -15.21 -2.65 -16.33
C PHE A 117 -15.73 -2.14 -14.97
N SER A 118 -17.04 -1.91 -14.84
CA SER A 118 -17.71 -1.45 -13.62
C SER A 118 -17.81 -2.52 -12.54
N VAL A 119 -17.81 -3.80 -12.93
CA VAL A 119 -17.82 -4.96 -12.04
C VAL A 119 -16.69 -5.89 -12.45
N GLN A 120 -15.76 -6.15 -11.54
CA GLN A 120 -14.61 -7.01 -11.82
C GLN A 120 -14.36 -8.02 -10.71
N ARG A 121 -13.77 -9.15 -11.10
CA ARG A 121 -13.23 -10.15 -10.18
C ARG A 121 -11.74 -9.97 -10.07
N CYS A 122 -11.28 -9.62 -8.89
CA CYS A 122 -9.90 -9.26 -8.63
C CYS A 122 -9.28 -10.31 -7.70
N THR A 123 -8.12 -10.84 -8.09
CA THR A 123 -7.46 -11.90 -7.35
C THR A 123 -6.63 -11.30 -6.22
N VAL A 124 -6.77 -11.82 -5.01
CA VAL A 124 -5.97 -11.43 -3.84
C VAL A 124 -4.52 -11.87 -4.04
N ASN A 125 -3.59 -10.94 -3.91
CA ASN A 125 -2.15 -11.17 -3.97
C ASN A 125 -1.55 -11.40 -2.57
N ALA A 126 -1.89 -10.55 -1.60
CA ALA A 126 -1.35 -10.63 -0.24
C ALA A 126 -2.32 -9.96 0.76
N ILE A 127 -2.14 -10.27 2.04
CA ILE A 127 -2.93 -9.72 3.13
C ILE A 127 -1.97 -9.36 4.25
N TYR A 128 -2.13 -8.18 4.84
CA TYR A 128 -1.30 -7.67 5.92
C TYR A 128 -2.17 -7.20 7.08
N ASP A 129 -1.66 -7.30 8.31
CA ASP A 129 -2.27 -6.62 9.45
C ASP A 129 -2.25 -5.10 9.23
N TRP A 130 -3.25 -4.42 9.76
CA TRP A 130 -3.40 -2.97 9.63
C TRP A 130 -3.82 -2.34 10.96
N THR A 131 -3.08 -1.34 11.43
CA THR A 131 -3.37 -0.63 12.69
C THR A 131 -3.74 0.81 12.37
N PRO A 132 -5.03 1.17 12.26
CA PRO A 132 -5.44 2.48 11.73
C PRO A 132 -4.96 3.68 12.57
N ASP A 133 -4.76 3.46 13.88
CA ASP A 133 -4.46 4.51 14.87
C ASP A 133 -2.96 4.58 15.25
N ALA A 134 -2.09 3.83 14.56
CA ALA A 134 -0.66 3.73 14.89
C ALA A 134 0.09 5.07 14.83
N GLU A 135 -0.39 6.04 14.05
CA GLU A 135 0.22 7.38 13.98
C GLU A 135 0.04 8.18 15.27
N GLU A 136 -1.07 7.97 15.99
CA GLU A 136 -1.34 8.64 17.27
C GLU A 136 -0.44 8.04 18.36
N GLU A 137 -0.26 6.72 18.37
CA GLU A 137 0.59 6.03 19.35
C GLU A 137 2.07 6.44 19.25
N VAL A 138 2.60 6.61 18.02
CA VAL A 138 3.99 7.07 17.81
C VAL A 138 4.18 8.53 18.25
N ALA A 139 3.16 9.37 18.12
CA ALA A 139 3.22 10.76 18.55
C ALA A 139 3.17 10.91 20.08
N GLU A 140 2.46 10.02 20.79
CA GLU A 140 2.41 10.03 22.25
C GLU A 140 3.69 9.48 22.89
N ASP A 141 4.30 8.44 22.30
CA ASP A 141 5.58 7.87 22.78
C ASP A 141 6.75 8.85 22.64
N ALA A 142 6.80 9.60 21.53
CA ALA A 142 7.83 10.63 21.31
C ALA A 142 7.71 11.86 22.24
N GLY A 143 6.60 12.00 22.96
CA GLY A 143 6.34 13.11 23.90
C GLY A 143 6.82 12.86 25.33
N ASP A 144 7.14 11.61 25.69
CA ASP A 144 7.49 11.23 27.08
C ASP A 144 9.01 11.23 27.35
N GLU A 145 9.85 11.30 26.31
CA GLU A 145 11.32 11.13 26.43
C GLU A 145 12.12 12.43 26.66
N GLU A 146 11.46 13.60 26.78
CA GLU A 146 12.10 14.89 27.06
C GLU A 146 11.68 15.47 28.43
N ALA A 147 11.90 14.70 29.51
CA ALA A 147 11.82 15.21 30.89
C ALA A 147 12.83 14.52 31.83
N ALA A 148 14.13 14.66 31.53
CA ALA A 148 15.15 14.42 32.54
C ALA A 148 15.26 15.65 33.47
N PRO A 149 15.04 15.52 34.80
CA PRO A 149 15.12 16.63 35.73
C PRO A 149 16.59 17.07 35.92
N ALA A 150 16.80 18.38 36.00
CA ALA A 150 18.07 18.98 36.35
C ALA A 150 18.53 18.51 37.75
N GLU A 151 19.68 17.85 37.82
CA GLU A 151 20.34 17.51 39.08
C GLU A 151 20.99 18.78 39.66
N ASP A 152 20.43 19.31 40.74
CA ASP A 152 21.04 20.31 41.60
C ASP A 152 22.24 19.70 42.33
N SER A 153 23.45 20.11 41.96
CA SER A 153 24.63 19.94 42.79
C SER A 153 25.56 21.15 42.67
N GLU A 154 25.45 22.08 43.62
CA GLU A 154 26.55 22.98 43.97
C GLU A 154 26.60 23.07 45.50
N ALA A 155 27.59 22.37 46.06
CA ALA A 155 27.99 22.45 47.45
C ALA A 155 29.18 23.41 47.55
N ALA A 156 29.07 24.48 48.34
CA ALA A 156 30.17 25.08 49.08
C ALA A 156 29.64 26.20 49.99
N ASP A 157 29.78 26.04 51.31
CA ASP A 157 30.50 27.05 52.11
C ASP A 157 30.82 26.48 53.50
N THR A 158 32.10 26.40 53.82
CA THR A 158 32.63 26.07 55.15
C THR A 158 33.79 27.02 55.43
N ASP A 159 33.52 28.00 56.28
CA ASP A 159 34.35 28.66 57.30
C ASP A 159 35.89 28.58 57.20
N SER A 160 36.55 29.74 56.98
CA SER A 160 37.73 30.25 57.72
C SER A 160 38.22 31.61 57.20
#